data_AF-A0A357A5M1-F1
#
_entry.id   AF-A0A357A5M1-F1
#
_cell.length_a   1.000
_cell.length_b   1.000
_cell.length_c   1.000
_cell.angle_alpha   90.00
_cell.angle_beta   90.00
_cell.angle_gamma   90.00
#
_symmetry.space_group_name_H-M   'P 1'
#
loop_
_entity.id
_entity.type
_entity.pdbx_description
1 polymer ?
#
loop_
_entity_poly.entity_id
_entity_poly.type
_entity_poly.pdbx_seq_one_letter_code
_entity_poly.pdbx_strand_id
1 'polypeptide(L)'
;MARFNLREFVALSCILSSTTVVSITLPSQAAVLHNDWSYSIDSFNDGMSGHIVGGTKYEIYGTAIKQTRDRIFMAINANTPLEGVHSDYAHDNQVSWGDLFFNFSGQDLNTASANGNLFGVRFSSNNESAAPSLGVFGNVTATDVANQNGLLLDNLSAYNNWVTSHGGTPSIGDFSAIDPYFDQSRHVQNVIASGTKLGDINFVSDVSTLGLDFTHFNATGNHTFAFSFDSSLFSTGDFLYHLGLECDNDITGGIGEVKDVPEPSSLISLVTLGLVCTGLRLRKSVV
;
A
#
# COMPACT_ATOMS: atom_id res chain seq x y z
N MET A 1 42.88 -55.31 -17.76
CA MET A 1 42.06 -56.25 -18.58
C MET A 1 41.40 -57.20 -17.58
N ALA A 2 40.09 -57.33 -17.38
CA ALA A 2 38.91 -56.72 -17.97
C ALA A 2 37.72 -56.86 -16.98
N ARG A 3 36.97 -55.77 -16.85
CA ARG A 3 35.50 -55.62 -16.84
C ARG A 3 34.63 -56.66 -16.09
N PHE A 4 34.00 -56.21 -15.01
CA PHE A 4 32.72 -56.73 -14.54
C PHE A 4 31.58 -55.81 -14.99
N ASN A 5 30.54 -56.39 -15.58
CA ASN A 5 29.30 -55.69 -15.93
C ASN A 5 28.14 -56.68 -15.80
N LEU A 6 27.19 -56.40 -14.91
CA LEU A 6 25.84 -56.98 -14.81
C LEU A 6 25.07 -56.00 -13.90
N ARG A 7 24.39 -54.98 -14.43
CA ARG A 7 22.95 -54.99 -14.75
C ARG A 7 22.12 -55.81 -13.77
N GLU A 8 21.62 -55.15 -12.72
CA GLU A 8 20.39 -55.56 -12.03
C GLU A 8 19.58 -54.34 -11.58
N PHE A 9 18.26 -54.54 -11.63
CA PHE A 9 17.18 -53.59 -11.56
C PHE A 9 17.04 -52.89 -10.20
N VAL A 10 16.80 -51.57 -10.23
CA VAL A 10 15.96 -50.91 -9.21
C VAL A 10 14.96 -50.02 -9.95
N ALA A 11 13.72 -50.50 -10.06
CA ALA A 11 12.58 -49.69 -10.44
C ALA A 11 12.08 -48.97 -9.18
N LEU A 12 12.34 -47.66 -9.08
CA LEU A 12 11.73 -46.81 -8.07
C LEU A 12 10.80 -45.81 -8.78
N SER A 13 9.50 -46.08 -8.71
CA SER A 13 8.45 -45.19 -9.18
C SER A 13 8.29 -44.02 -8.22
N CYS A 14 8.80 -42.84 -8.58
CA CYS A 14 8.41 -41.58 -7.93
C CYS A 14 7.24 -40.98 -8.72
N ILE A 15 6.02 -41.15 -8.19
CA ILE A 15 4.85 -40.40 -8.64
C ILE A 15 4.97 -39.00 -8.05
N LEU A 16 5.46 -38.03 -8.83
CA LEU A 16 5.26 -36.62 -8.51
C LEU A 16 3.83 -36.26 -8.93
N SER A 17 2.95 -36.11 -7.94
CA SER A 17 1.65 -35.49 -8.13
C SER A 17 1.85 -33.98 -8.20
N SER A 18 1.99 -33.44 -9.41
CA SER A 18 2.01 -32.00 -9.65
C SER A 18 0.58 -31.46 -9.53
N THR A 19 0.19 -31.03 -8.34
CA THR A 19 -0.94 -30.11 -8.16
C THR A 19 -0.54 -28.75 -8.71
N THR A 20 -0.89 -28.48 -9.97
CA THR A 20 -0.93 -27.13 -10.52
C THR A 20 -1.98 -26.34 -9.76
N VAL A 21 -1.53 -25.45 -8.87
CA VAL A 21 -2.37 -24.37 -8.34
C VAL A 21 -2.65 -23.44 -9.53
N VAL A 22 -3.90 -23.44 -9.98
CA VAL A 22 -4.38 -22.45 -10.95
C VAL A 22 -4.61 -21.16 -10.17
N SER A 23 -3.60 -20.30 -10.12
CA SER A 23 -3.79 -18.92 -9.66
C SER A 23 -4.70 -18.22 -10.66
N ILE A 24 -5.93 -17.95 -10.24
CA ILE A 24 -6.89 -17.17 -11.00
C ILE A 24 -6.47 -15.71 -10.81
N THR A 25 -5.58 -15.22 -11.67
CA THR A 25 -5.28 -13.78 -11.72
C THR A 25 -6.46 -13.10 -12.41
N LEU A 26 -7.29 -12.41 -11.63
CA LEU A 26 -8.24 -11.46 -12.19
C LEU A 26 -7.45 -10.32 -12.87
N PRO A 27 -7.98 -9.72 -13.95
CA PRO A 27 -7.32 -8.58 -14.59
C PRO A 27 -7.42 -7.37 -13.65
N SER A 28 -6.44 -7.19 -12.77
CA SER A 28 -6.20 -5.93 -12.07
C SER A 28 -5.39 -5.01 -13.00
N GLN A 29 -5.64 -3.71 -12.94
CA GLN A 29 -4.70 -2.75 -13.52
C GLN A 29 -3.48 -2.74 -12.61
N ALA A 30 -2.34 -3.22 -13.12
CA ALA A 30 -1.11 -3.21 -12.35
C ALA A 30 -0.60 -1.77 -12.19
N ALA A 31 -0.09 -1.44 -11.01
CA ALA A 31 0.55 -0.15 -10.73
C ALA A 31 1.57 0.23 -11.83
N VAL A 32 1.63 1.52 -12.15
CA VAL A 32 2.51 2.04 -13.21
C VAL A 32 3.80 2.59 -12.61
N LEU A 33 4.95 2.13 -13.11
CA LEU A 33 6.26 2.59 -12.66
C LEU A 33 6.70 3.86 -13.40
N HIS A 34 6.99 4.94 -12.67
CA HIS A 34 7.58 6.18 -13.21
C HIS A 34 8.55 6.80 -12.20
N ASN A 35 9.76 7.20 -12.60
CA ASN A 35 10.81 7.75 -11.72
C ASN A 35 11.07 6.90 -10.44
N ASP A 36 11.06 5.58 -10.58
CA ASP A 36 11.18 4.61 -9.48
C ASP A 36 10.10 4.75 -8.39
N TRP A 37 8.90 5.20 -8.76
CA TRP A 37 7.69 5.19 -7.94
C TRP A 37 6.64 4.31 -8.61
N SER A 38 5.97 3.48 -7.82
CA SER A 38 4.83 2.68 -8.22
C SER A 38 3.56 3.48 -7.96
N TYR A 39 2.89 3.95 -9.01
CA TYR A 39 1.67 4.73 -8.91
C TYR A 39 0.44 3.84 -9.04
N SER A 40 -0.51 4.04 -8.15
CA SER A 40 -1.91 3.65 -8.34
C SER A 40 -2.71 4.91 -8.62
N ILE A 41 -3.31 4.99 -9.80
CA ILE A 41 -4.08 6.15 -10.26
C ILE A 41 -5.54 5.78 -10.16
N ASP A 42 -6.30 6.59 -9.43
CA ASP A 42 -7.73 6.37 -9.27
C ASP A 42 -8.53 6.97 -10.41
N SER A 43 -9.83 6.70 -10.41
CA SER A 43 -10.77 7.48 -11.18
C SER A 43 -10.73 8.93 -10.69
N PHE A 44 -10.97 9.84 -11.63
CA PHE A 44 -11.00 11.29 -11.33
C PHE A 44 -12.44 11.77 -11.13
N ASN A 45 -13.39 10.83 -11.13
CA ASN A 45 -14.80 11.12 -11.06
C ASN A 45 -15.64 10.16 -10.22
N ASP A 46 -15.12 9.69 -9.10
CA ASP A 46 -15.84 8.83 -8.15
C ASP A 46 -15.88 9.35 -6.72
N GLY A 47 -15.01 10.29 -6.35
CA GLY A 47 -15.17 11.06 -5.12
C GLY A 47 -16.54 11.74 -5.05
N MET A 48 -17.25 11.62 -3.93
CA MET A 48 -18.62 12.16 -3.78
C MET A 48 -18.77 13.20 -2.67
N SER A 49 -19.60 14.22 -2.90
CA SER A 49 -20.05 15.18 -1.89
C SER A 49 -21.52 15.49 -2.09
N GLY A 50 -22.39 14.81 -1.32
CA GLY A 50 -23.83 14.84 -1.55
C GLY A 50 -24.18 14.29 -2.92
N HIS A 51 -24.80 15.12 -3.76
CA HIS A 51 -25.19 14.76 -5.15
C HIS A 51 -24.10 15.05 -6.20
N ILE A 52 -22.95 15.59 -5.79
CA ILE A 52 -21.84 15.87 -6.69
C ILE A 52 -20.92 14.64 -6.69
N VAL A 53 -20.62 14.14 -7.88
CA VAL A 53 -19.69 13.04 -8.12
C VAL A 53 -18.59 13.55 -9.06
N GLY A 54 -17.34 13.34 -8.64
CA GLY A 54 -16.14 13.76 -9.33
C GLY A 54 -15.69 15.20 -9.09
N GLY A 55 -14.37 15.38 -9.02
CA GLY A 55 -13.72 16.66 -8.73
C GLY A 55 -14.12 17.24 -7.37
N THR A 56 -14.58 16.41 -6.44
CA THR A 56 -15.09 16.89 -5.16
C THR A 56 -13.95 17.25 -4.22
N LYS A 57 -14.26 17.89 -3.07
CA LYS A 57 -13.29 18.12 -2.00
C LYS A 57 -12.74 16.83 -1.37
N TYR A 58 -13.34 15.69 -1.72
CA TYR A 58 -13.01 14.36 -1.23
C TYR A 58 -12.27 13.50 -2.27
N GLU A 59 -12.07 14.02 -3.48
CA GLU A 59 -11.43 13.27 -4.56
C GLU A 59 -10.01 12.85 -4.20
N ILE A 60 -9.69 11.56 -4.35
CA ILE A 60 -8.35 10.99 -4.27
C ILE A 60 -7.93 10.63 -5.70
N TYR A 61 -6.97 11.37 -6.26
CA TYR A 61 -6.54 11.13 -7.64
C TYR A 61 -5.55 9.98 -7.78
N GLY A 62 -4.89 9.63 -6.68
CA GLY A 62 -3.98 8.50 -6.68
C GLY A 62 -3.01 8.50 -5.52
N THR A 63 -2.27 7.40 -5.48
CA THR A 63 -1.24 7.12 -4.49
C THR A 63 0.03 6.63 -5.16
N ALA A 64 1.15 6.78 -4.47
CA ALA A 64 2.43 6.32 -4.99
C ALA A 64 3.30 5.74 -3.87
N ILE A 65 3.95 4.61 -4.17
CA ILE A 65 4.88 3.94 -3.26
C ILE A 65 6.28 3.95 -3.87
N LYS A 66 7.28 4.31 -3.06
CA LYS A 66 8.69 4.11 -3.37
C LYS A 66 9.34 3.35 -2.24
N GLN A 67 10.06 2.31 -2.58
CA GLN A 67 10.91 1.59 -1.64
C GLN A 67 12.36 1.96 -1.90
N THR A 68 13.07 2.31 -0.82
CA THR A 68 14.52 2.23 -0.75
C THR A 68 14.88 1.10 0.22
N ARG A 69 16.17 0.85 0.38
CA ARG A 69 16.66 -0.16 1.32
C ARG A 69 16.13 0.02 2.75
N ASP A 70 16.19 1.24 3.28
CA ASP A 70 15.86 1.52 4.68
C ASP A 70 14.44 2.03 4.89
N ARG A 71 13.78 2.47 3.81
CA ARG A 71 12.54 3.25 3.90
C ARG A 71 11.54 2.86 2.85
N ILE A 72 10.29 2.79 3.27
CA ILE A 72 9.12 2.86 2.38
C ILE A 72 8.57 4.28 2.46
N PHE A 73 8.33 4.87 1.29
CA PHE A 73 7.70 6.16 1.11
C PHE A 73 6.31 5.94 0.54
N MET A 74 5.33 6.64 1.09
CA MET A 74 3.97 6.73 0.58
C MET A 74 3.66 8.18 0.26
N ALA A 75 3.06 8.42 -0.90
CA ALA A 75 2.54 9.72 -1.30
C ALA A 75 1.07 9.60 -1.71
N ILE A 76 0.29 10.62 -1.39
CA ILE A 76 -1.13 10.71 -1.69
C ILE A 76 -1.38 12.05 -2.39
N ASN A 77 -2.14 12.02 -3.48
CA ASN A 77 -2.60 13.20 -4.20
C ASN A 77 -4.12 13.26 -4.19
N ALA A 78 -4.68 14.35 -3.67
CA ALA A 78 -6.11 14.46 -3.41
C ALA A 78 -6.57 15.92 -3.32
N ASN A 79 -7.88 16.13 -3.28
CA ASN A 79 -8.47 17.42 -2.95
C ASN A 79 -8.71 17.62 -1.46
N THR A 80 -8.64 16.56 -0.65
CA THR A 80 -8.73 16.65 0.81
C THR A 80 -7.39 17.07 1.40
N PRO A 81 -7.32 18.13 2.22
CA PRO A 81 -6.11 18.48 2.94
C PRO A 81 -5.83 17.47 4.07
N LEU A 82 -4.62 17.48 4.62
CA LEU A 82 -4.20 16.50 5.64
C LEU A 82 -5.04 16.59 6.91
N GLU A 83 -5.47 17.79 7.29
CA GLU A 83 -6.29 18.06 8.45
C GLU A 83 -7.75 17.64 8.32
N GLY A 84 -8.19 17.18 7.14
CA GLY A 84 -9.59 16.86 6.84
C GLY A 84 -10.43 18.06 6.41
N VAL A 85 -11.72 17.83 6.16
CA VAL A 85 -12.64 18.86 5.67
C VAL A 85 -13.89 18.94 6.55
N HIS A 86 -14.33 20.16 6.86
CA HIS A 86 -15.58 20.39 7.58
C HIS A 86 -16.79 19.72 6.88
N SER A 87 -17.64 19.05 7.66
CA SER A 87 -18.88 18.43 7.24
C SER A 87 -19.89 18.41 8.37
N ASP A 88 -21.02 19.10 8.24
CA ASP A 88 -22.10 19.08 9.25
C ASP A 88 -22.78 17.70 9.41
N TYR A 89 -22.45 16.75 8.54
CA TYR A 89 -22.96 15.38 8.58
C TYR A 89 -22.03 14.41 9.34
N ALA A 90 -20.79 14.82 9.59
CA ALA A 90 -19.85 14.02 10.36
C ALA A 90 -20.04 14.23 11.86
N HIS A 91 -19.82 13.16 12.63
CA HIS A 91 -20.08 13.15 14.07
C HIS A 91 -19.31 14.25 14.84
N ASP A 92 -18.09 14.57 14.42
CA ASP A 92 -17.25 15.62 15.01
C ASP A 92 -17.21 16.93 14.17
N ASN A 93 -18.07 17.01 13.15
CA ASN A 93 -18.11 18.02 12.10
C ASN A 93 -16.93 18.02 11.11
N GLN A 94 -16.18 16.94 11.04
CA GLN A 94 -15.02 16.81 10.18
C GLN A 94 -15.03 15.45 9.47
N VAL A 95 -14.71 15.42 8.18
CA VAL A 95 -14.35 14.19 7.48
C VAL A 95 -12.86 14.25 7.24
N SER A 96 -12.11 13.40 7.93
CA SER A 96 -10.68 13.27 7.79
C SER A 96 -10.30 12.03 6.99
N TRP A 97 -8.99 11.80 6.91
CA TRP A 97 -8.41 10.60 6.37
C TRP A 97 -8.63 9.41 7.29
N GLY A 98 -9.03 8.28 6.70
CA GLY A 98 -8.87 6.99 7.35
C GLY A 98 -7.39 6.63 7.55
N ASP A 99 -7.16 5.41 8.02
CA ASP A 99 -5.83 4.82 8.08
C ASP A 99 -5.49 4.13 6.76
N LEU A 100 -4.21 4.09 6.43
CA LEU A 100 -3.71 3.34 5.27
C LEU A 100 -3.44 1.89 5.69
N PHE A 101 -4.03 0.91 5.02
CA PHE A 101 -3.84 -0.50 5.33
C PHE A 101 -2.97 -1.21 4.32
N PHE A 102 -2.21 -2.19 4.78
CA PHE A 102 -1.45 -3.12 3.95
C PHE A 102 -1.80 -4.56 4.35
N ASN A 103 -2.02 -5.42 3.35
CA ASN A 103 -2.40 -6.80 3.53
C ASN A 103 -1.46 -7.72 2.74
N PHE A 104 -0.62 -8.45 3.47
CA PHE A 104 0.34 -9.43 2.94
C PHE A 104 -0.19 -10.87 2.98
N SER A 105 -1.42 -11.09 3.46
CA SER A 105 -1.93 -12.44 3.76
C SER A 105 -2.47 -13.18 2.53
N GLY A 106 -2.69 -12.47 1.41
CA GLY A 106 -3.37 -13.00 0.24
C GLY A 106 -4.86 -13.31 0.45
N GLN A 107 -5.44 -12.87 1.58
CA GLN A 107 -6.88 -12.99 1.87
C GLN A 107 -7.61 -11.69 1.54
N ASP A 108 -8.93 -11.76 1.40
CA ASP A 108 -9.81 -10.59 1.33
C ASP A 108 -9.70 -9.71 2.60
N LEU A 109 -10.14 -8.45 2.50
CA LEU A 109 -10.01 -7.47 3.57
C LEU A 109 -10.67 -7.94 4.87
N ASN A 110 -11.90 -8.47 4.81
CA ASN A 110 -12.64 -8.91 5.98
C ASN A 110 -11.91 -10.06 6.70
N THR A 111 -11.46 -11.07 5.95
CA THR A 111 -10.74 -12.23 6.50
C THR A 111 -9.41 -11.82 7.09
N ALA A 112 -8.64 -10.97 6.41
CA ALA A 112 -7.36 -10.48 6.93
C ALA A 112 -7.56 -9.64 8.20
N SER A 113 -8.52 -8.72 8.18
CA SER A 113 -8.89 -7.86 9.30
C SER A 113 -9.36 -8.65 10.52
N ALA A 114 -10.26 -9.62 10.35
CA ALA A 114 -10.77 -10.44 11.45
C ALA A 114 -9.69 -11.28 12.14
N ASN A 115 -8.63 -11.63 11.41
CA ASN A 115 -7.49 -12.39 11.93
C ASN A 115 -6.35 -11.50 12.46
N GLY A 116 -6.48 -10.17 12.38
CA GLY A 116 -5.41 -9.25 12.76
C GLY A 116 -4.22 -9.31 11.82
N ASN A 117 -4.40 -9.68 10.55
CA ASN A 117 -3.30 -9.87 9.58
C ASN A 117 -2.98 -8.61 8.77
N LEU A 118 -3.54 -7.46 9.14
CA LEU A 118 -3.24 -6.20 8.49
C LEU A 118 -2.02 -5.53 9.15
N PHE A 119 -1.33 -4.72 8.36
CA PHE A 119 -0.58 -3.58 8.85
C PHE A 119 -1.43 -2.33 8.61
N GLY A 120 -1.30 -1.34 9.49
CA GLY A 120 -2.00 -0.06 9.39
C GLY A 120 -1.03 1.09 9.60
N VAL A 121 -1.24 2.20 8.91
CA VAL A 121 -0.48 3.43 9.10
C VAL A 121 -1.45 4.55 9.46
N ARG A 122 -1.41 4.97 10.72
CA ARG A 122 -2.08 6.19 11.16
C ARG A 122 -1.20 7.37 10.84
N PHE A 123 -1.56 8.13 9.82
CA PHE A 123 -0.82 9.32 9.39
C PHE A 123 -1.57 10.63 9.64
N SER A 124 -2.91 10.60 9.74
CA SER A 124 -3.67 11.77 10.17
C SER A 124 -3.94 11.73 11.67
N SER A 125 -3.79 12.89 12.33
CA SER A 125 -4.11 13.03 13.75
C SER A 125 -5.60 13.15 14.01
N ASN A 126 -6.36 13.64 13.03
CA ASN A 126 -7.75 14.06 13.19
C ASN A 126 -8.74 12.97 12.78
N ASN A 127 -8.40 11.70 13.00
CA ASN A 127 -9.26 10.59 12.61
C ASN A 127 -9.76 9.75 13.81
N GLU A 128 -10.89 9.06 13.65
CA GLU A 128 -11.53 8.16 14.63
C GLU A 128 -10.86 6.79 14.77
N SER A 129 -9.62 6.68 14.30
CA SER A 129 -8.79 5.52 14.55
C SER A 129 -8.62 5.26 16.06
N ALA A 130 -8.69 4.00 16.46
CA ALA A 130 -8.40 3.59 17.83
C ALA A 130 -6.89 3.56 18.13
N ALA A 131 -6.03 3.72 17.12
CA ALA A 131 -4.58 3.75 17.27
C ALA A 131 -4.14 5.05 18.00
N PRO A 132 -3.48 5.01 19.17
CA PRO A 132 -3.36 6.18 20.05
C PRO A 132 -2.41 7.28 19.57
N SER A 133 -1.69 7.08 18.47
CA SER A 133 -0.70 8.03 17.95
C SER A 133 -0.40 7.76 16.48
N LEU A 134 0.20 8.73 15.79
CA LEU A 134 0.74 8.51 14.45
C LEU A 134 1.78 7.39 14.47
N GLY A 135 1.83 6.58 13.41
CA GLY A 135 2.80 5.50 13.30
C GLY A 135 2.34 4.33 12.44
N VAL A 136 3.23 3.35 12.36
CA VAL A 136 2.97 2.04 11.74
C VAL A 136 2.54 1.07 12.82
N PHE A 137 1.50 0.30 12.53
CA PHE A 137 0.88 -0.68 13.41
C PHE A 137 0.86 -2.04 12.72
N GLY A 138 1.12 -3.08 13.48
CA GLY A 138 0.97 -4.48 13.07
C GLY A 138 -0.06 -5.20 13.93
N ASN A 139 -0.40 -6.41 13.53
CA ASN A 139 -1.49 -7.18 14.12
C ASN A 139 -2.82 -6.41 14.08
N VAL A 140 -3.09 -5.72 12.98
CA VAL A 140 -4.18 -4.75 12.88
C VAL A 140 -5.49 -5.44 12.54
N THR A 141 -6.53 -5.11 13.29
CA THR A 141 -7.92 -5.27 12.89
C THR A 141 -8.45 -3.89 12.46
N ALA A 142 -9.24 -3.85 11.39
CA ALA A 142 -9.83 -2.62 10.87
C ALA A 142 -11.35 -2.59 11.14
N THR A 143 -11.93 -1.39 11.15
CA THR A 143 -13.37 -1.14 11.19
C THR A 143 -13.71 0.00 10.23
N ASP A 144 -14.99 0.14 9.88
CA ASP A 144 -15.50 1.31 9.17
C ASP A 144 -16.09 2.33 10.15
N VAL A 145 -15.98 3.62 9.79
CA VAL A 145 -16.69 4.74 10.43
C VAL A 145 -17.49 5.59 9.43
N ALA A 146 -17.77 5.04 8.25
CA ALA A 146 -18.39 5.76 7.13
C ALA A 146 -19.76 6.37 7.46
N ASN A 147 -20.66 5.59 8.05
CA ASN A 147 -21.98 6.05 8.45
C ASN A 147 -21.92 7.15 9.51
N GLN A 148 -21.02 7.01 10.48
CA GLN A 148 -20.78 7.98 11.55
C GLN A 148 -20.26 9.31 10.99
N ASN A 149 -19.61 9.26 9.83
CA ASN A 149 -19.05 10.40 9.12
C ASN A 149 -19.91 10.90 7.96
N GLY A 150 -21.18 10.49 7.91
CA GLY A 150 -22.19 11.11 7.07
C GLY A 150 -22.45 10.42 5.73
N LEU A 151 -21.85 9.25 5.47
CA LEU A 151 -22.24 8.45 4.30
C LEU A 151 -23.54 7.72 4.60
N LEU A 152 -24.62 8.11 3.92
CA LEU A 152 -25.96 7.53 4.11
C LEU A 152 -26.25 6.32 3.20
N LEU A 153 -25.28 5.94 2.36
CA LEU A 153 -25.40 4.78 1.49
C LEU A 153 -25.13 3.52 2.31
N ASP A 154 -25.84 2.43 2.06
CA ASP A 154 -25.79 1.27 2.97
C ASP A 154 -24.48 0.46 2.92
N ASN A 155 -23.71 0.58 1.83
CA ASN A 155 -22.50 -0.23 1.57
C ASN A 155 -21.75 0.24 0.31
N LEU A 156 -20.61 -0.40 0.04
CA LEU A 156 -19.79 -0.17 -1.14
C LEU A 156 -20.55 -0.39 -2.46
N SER A 157 -21.43 -1.38 -2.55
CA SER A 157 -22.26 -1.56 -3.76
C SER A 157 -23.19 -0.37 -3.99
N ALA A 158 -23.82 0.14 -2.94
CA ALA A 158 -24.67 1.34 -3.01
C ALA A 158 -23.87 2.57 -3.42
N TYR A 159 -22.64 2.74 -2.91
CA TYR A 159 -21.70 3.77 -3.34
C TYR A 159 -21.36 3.66 -4.83
N ASN A 160 -20.93 2.49 -5.30
CA ASN A 160 -20.60 2.26 -6.71
C ASN A 160 -21.78 2.57 -7.64
N ASN A 161 -22.99 2.15 -7.24
CA ASN A 161 -24.21 2.45 -7.98
C ASN A 161 -24.54 3.95 -7.97
N TRP A 162 -24.33 4.63 -6.84
CA TRP A 162 -24.53 6.07 -6.71
C TRP A 162 -23.61 6.84 -7.67
N VAL A 163 -22.30 6.57 -7.63
CA VAL A 163 -21.30 7.15 -8.53
C VAL A 163 -21.69 6.96 -9.98
N THR A 164 -21.99 5.72 -10.37
CA THR A 164 -22.39 5.37 -11.74
C THR A 164 -23.67 6.11 -12.17
N SER A 165 -24.68 6.15 -11.31
CA SER A 165 -25.96 6.80 -11.62
C SER A 165 -25.87 8.33 -11.75
N HIS A 166 -24.79 8.93 -11.21
CA HIS A 166 -24.49 10.35 -11.30
C HIS A 166 -23.39 10.66 -12.34
N GLY A 167 -23.08 9.70 -13.22
CA GLY A 167 -22.17 9.90 -14.37
C GLY A 167 -20.68 9.75 -14.05
N GLY A 168 -20.34 9.31 -12.84
CA GLY A 168 -18.99 8.92 -12.46
C GLY A 168 -18.62 7.52 -12.91
N THR A 169 -17.35 7.15 -12.73
CA THR A 169 -16.84 5.81 -12.98
C THR A 169 -16.14 5.33 -11.71
N PRO A 170 -16.78 4.47 -10.90
CA PRO A 170 -16.17 4.02 -9.66
C PRO A 170 -14.94 3.14 -9.96
N SER A 171 -13.87 3.36 -9.21
CA SER A 171 -12.72 2.46 -9.08
C SER A 171 -12.17 2.52 -7.67
N ILE A 172 -11.15 1.70 -7.41
CA ILE A 172 -10.35 1.80 -6.17
C ILE A 172 -8.90 1.67 -6.60
N GLY A 173 -8.36 2.71 -7.26
CA GLY A 173 -7.03 2.70 -7.86
C GLY A 173 -6.78 1.51 -8.79
N ASP A 174 -5.81 0.64 -8.45
CA ASP A 174 -5.47 -0.57 -9.23
C ASP A 174 -6.59 -1.64 -9.24
N PHE A 175 -7.57 -1.52 -8.34
CA PHE A 175 -8.69 -2.45 -8.20
C PHE A 175 -9.91 -1.96 -8.98
N SER A 176 -10.68 -2.92 -9.52
CA SER A 176 -12.02 -2.61 -10.03
C SER A 176 -12.97 -2.25 -8.88
N ALA A 177 -14.02 -1.48 -9.14
CA ALA A 177 -15.04 -1.14 -8.13
C ALA A 177 -15.68 -2.35 -7.43
N ILE A 178 -15.73 -3.50 -8.11
CA ILE A 178 -16.31 -4.75 -7.61
C ILE A 178 -15.25 -5.82 -7.30
N ASP A 179 -14.01 -5.40 -7.04
CA ASP A 179 -12.91 -6.32 -6.75
C ASP A 179 -13.23 -7.19 -5.52
N PRO A 180 -13.03 -8.52 -5.58
CA PRO A 180 -13.37 -9.43 -4.49
C PRO A 180 -12.55 -9.22 -3.21
N TYR A 181 -11.47 -8.42 -3.26
CA TYR A 181 -10.78 -7.97 -2.06
C TYR A 181 -11.71 -7.22 -1.10
N PHE A 182 -12.67 -6.46 -1.64
CA PHE A 182 -13.63 -5.65 -0.91
C PHE A 182 -15.02 -6.30 -0.90
N ASP A 183 -15.59 -6.43 0.29
CA ASP A 183 -16.96 -6.91 0.46
C ASP A 183 -17.98 -5.84 0.09
N GLN A 184 -18.64 -6.06 -1.04
CA GLN A 184 -19.63 -5.14 -1.61
C GLN A 184 -20.88 -4.95 -0.73
N SER A 185 -21.11 -5.81 0.27
CA SER A 185 -22.29 -5.77 1.14
C SER A 185 -22.13 -4.89 2.39
N ARG A 186 -20.97 -4.24 2.55
CA ARG A 186 -20.65 -3.35 3.67
C ARG A 186 -19.80 -2.16 3.23
N HIS A 187 -19.56 -1.23 4.15
CA HIS A 187 -18.56 -0.17 3.98
C HIS A 187 -17.14 -0.72 4.03
N VAL A 188 -16.21 -0.01 3.41
CA VAL A 188 -14.80 -0.41 3.44
C VAL A 188 -14.23 -0.07 4.81
N GLN A 189 -13.49 -1.01 5.38
CA GLN A 189 -12.86 -0.79 6.69
C GLN A 189 -11.75 0.25 6.52
N ASN A 190 -11.96 1.44 7.07
CA ASN A 190 -11.17 2.63 6.79
C ASN A 190 -10.42 3.18 8.01
N VAL A 191 -10.61 2.63 9.21
CA VAL A 191 -9.84 3.02 10.41
C VAL A 191 -9.40 1.81 11.25
N ILE A 192 -8.25 1.93 11.93
CA ILE A 192 -7.70 0.89 12.81
C ILE A 192 -8.62 0.74 14.01
N ALA A 193 -9.16 -0.46 14.20
CA ALA A 193 -9.94 -0.83 15.37
C ALA A 193 -9.05 -1.31 16.53
N SER A 194 -7.98 -2.05 16.20
CA SER A 194 -6.96 -2.46 17.17
C SER A 194 -5.65 -2.76 16.45
N GLY A 195 -4.52 -2.69 17.17
CA GLY A 195 -3.20 -2.98 16.63
C GLY A 195 -2.10 -2.65 17.62
N THR A 196 -0.88 -3.11 17.32
CA THR A 196 0.32 -2.82 18.11
C THR A 196 1.23 -1.89 17.31
N LYS A 197 1.62 -0.75 17.89
CA LYS A 197 2.56 0.17 17.24
C LYS A 197 3.93 -0.51 17.06
N LEU A 198 4.42 -0.52 15.83
CA LEU A 198 5.72 -1.07 15.46
C LEU A 198 6.79 0.02 15.33
N GLY A 199 6.39 1.22 14.92
CA GLY A 199 7.31 2.34 14.74
C GLY A 199 6.62 3.65 14.36
N ASP A 200 7.42 4.70 14.21
CA ASP A 200 6.96 6.03 13.84
C ASP A 200 6.99 6.24 12.31
N ILE A 201 6.21 7.22 11.86
CA ILE A 201 6.28 7.78 10.50
C ILE A 201 7.03 9.11 10.52
N ASN A 202 7.59 9.50 9.37
CA ASN A 202 8.22 10.79 9.15
C ASN A 202 7.59 11.44 7.93
N PHE A 203 6.93 12.60 8.11
CA PHE A 203 6.45 13.40 6.99
C PHE A 203 7.61 13.88 6.11
N VAL A 204 7.37 13.89 4.81
CA VAL A 204 8.34 14.29 3.79
C VAL A 204 7.87 15.61 3.19
N SER A 205 8.58 16.70 3.48
CA SER A 205 8.21 18.04 3.02
C SER A 205 8.55 18.32 1.56
N ASP A 206 9.56 17.64 1.01
CA ASP A 206 10.00 17.83 -0.39
C ASP A 206 10.12 16.50 -1.13
N VAL A 207 8.97 15.89 -1.39
CA VAL A 207 8.89 14.61 -2.10
C VAL A 207 9.25 14.75 -3.59
N SER A 208 9.24 15.97 -4.14
CA SER A 208 9.61 16.24 -5.54
C SER A 208 11.07 15.88 -5.83
N THR A 209 11.97 16.09 -4.87
CA THR A 209 13.39 15.70 -4.97
C THR A 209 13.59 14.19 -5.04
N LEU A 210 12.60 13.40 -4.64
CA LEU A 210 12.59 11.93 -4.75
C LEU A 210 12.02 11.44 -6.09
N GLY A 211 11.66 12.35 -7.01
CA GLY A 211 11.15 12.05 -8.34
C GLY A 211 9.65 11.81 -8.43
N LEU A 212 8.87 12.14 -7.39
CA LEU A 212 7.41 12.03 -7.43
C LEU A 212 6.83 12.98 -8.48
N ASP A 213 5.92 12.48 -9.31
CA ASP A 213 5.34 13.18 -10.46
C ASP A 213 3.95 12.61 -10.81
N PHE A 214 2.93 12.97 -10.03
CA PHE A 214 1.54 12.65 -10.35
C PHE A 214 1.03 13.37 -11.63
N THR A 215 1.67 14.49 -12.02
CA THR A 215 1.26 15.27 -13.20
C THR A 215 1.46 14.49 -14.50
N HIS A 216 2.40 13.54 -14.52
CA HIS A 216 2.57 12.58 -15.61
C HIS A 216 1.26 11.84 -15.96
N PHE A 217 0.41 11.58 -14.96
CA PHE A 217 -0.84 10.85 -15.11
C PHE A 217 -2.07 11.77 -15.15
N ASN A 218 -1.88 13.09 -15.11
CA ASN A 218 -2.93 14.09 -14.88
C ASN A 218 -3.67 13.91 -13.53
N ALA A 219 -3.11 13.15 -12.59
CA ALA A 219 -3.64 12.98 -11.24
C ALA A 219 -3.28 14.22 -10.40
N THR A 220 -4.02 15.32 -10.57
CA THR A 220 -3.66 16.62 -10.01
C THR A 220 -4.77 17.17 -9.11
N GLY A 221 -4.74 16.77 -7.85
CA GLY A 221 -5.50 17.36 -6.76
C GLY A 221 -4.84 18.59 -6.15
N ASN A 222 -5.57 19.22 -5.23
CA ASN A 222 -5.12 20.45 -4.54
C ASN A 222 -4.03 20.21 -3.48
N HIS A 223 -3.88 18.97 -3.01
CA HIS A 223 -2.96 18.60 -1.95
C HIS A 223 -2.15 17.38 -2.36
N THR A 224 -0.86 17.43 -2.04
CA THR A 224 0.03 16.27 -2.08
C THR A 224 0.79 16.22 -0.78
N PHE A 225 0.72 15.10 -0.10
CA PHE A 225 1.48 14.85 1.11
C PHE A 225 2.13 13.48 1.04
N ALA A 226 3.26 13.35 1.71
CA ALA A 226 4.04 12.14 1.72
C ALA A 226 4.60 11.88 3.12
N PHE A 227 4.75 10.62 3.44
CA PHE A 227 5.40 10.17 4.66
C PHE A 227 6.24 8.93 4.38
N SER A 228 7.14 8.63 5.31
CA SER A 228 8.01 7.48 5.23
C SER A 228 8.11 6.75 6.55
N PHE A 229 8.41 5.46 6.49
CA PHE A 229 8.67 4.62 7.64
C PHE A 229 9.76 3.62 7.32
N ASP A 230 10.30 2.99 8.36
CA ASP A 230 11.36 1.99 8.22
C ASP A 230 10.82 0.74 7.48
N SER A 231 11.51 0.33 6.42
CA SER A 231 11.11 -0.83 5.60
C SER A 231 11.12 -2.13 6.40
N SER A 232 11.95 -2.23 7.45
CA SER A 232 12.05 -3.41 8.31
C SER A 232 10.81 -3.64 9.18
N LEU A 233 9.89 -2.67 9.25
CA LEU A 233 8.61 -2.83 9.95
C LEU A 233 7.63 -3.73 9.19
N PHE A 234 7.87 -3.96 7.89
CA PHE A 234 7.01 -4.76 7.02
C PHE A 234 7.62 -6.11 6.71
N SER A 235 6.74 -7.08 6.43
CA SER A 235 7.14 -8.33 5.80
C SER A 235 7.58 -8.09 4.35
N THR A 236 8.53 -8.87 3.87
CA THR A 236 8.83 -8.93 2.43
C THR A 236 7.73 -9.69 1.68
N GLY A 237 7.47 -9.32 0.43
CA GLY A 237 6.53 -9.99 -0.45
C GLY A 237 5.45 -9.06 -1.01
N ASP A 238 4.52 -9.66 -1.75
CA ASP A 238 3.39 -8.97 -2.36
C ASP A 238 2.39 -8.51 -1.30
N PHE A 239 1.81 -7.33 -1.53
CA PHE A 239 0.74 -6.79 -0.70
C PHE A 239 -0.32 -6.08 -1.52
N LEU A 240 -1.52 -6.04 -0.95
CA LEU A 240 -2.59 -5.13 -1.33
C LEU A 240 -2.61 -3.99 -0.31
N TYR A 241 -2.90 -2.77 -0.76
CA TYR A 241 -3.14 -1.66 0.16
C TYR A 241 -4.39 -0.89 -0.24
N HIS A 242 -5.01 -0.25 0.73
CA HIS A 242 -6.14 0.65 0.49
C HIS A 242 -6.16 1.79 1.49
N LEU A 243 -6.74 2.90 1.06
CA LEU A 243 -6.92 4.13 1.80
C LEU A 243 -8.28 4.70 1.45
N GLY A 244 -9.08 5.02 2.46
CA GLY A 244 -10.29 5.80 2.30
C GLY A 244 -10.26 7.03 3.19
N LEU A 245 -11.14 7.97 2.90
CA LEU A 245 -11.55 8.97 3.88
C LEU A 245 -12.51 8.32 4.88
N GLU A 246 -12.70 8.90 6.06
CA GLU A 246 -13.54 8.32 7.10
C GLU A 246 -15.00 8.13 6.70
N CYS A 247 -15.46 8.94 5.76
CA CYS A 247 -16.80 8.90 5.18
C CYS A 247 -16.91 7.88 4.03
N ASP A 248 -15.83 7.20 3.60
CA ASP A 248 -15.82 6.34 2.40
C ASP A 248 -16.40 7.04 1.14
N ASN A 249 -16.30 8.35 1.10
CA ASN A 249 -16.77 9.17 -0.01
C ASN A 249 -15.81 9.15 -1.21
N ASP A 250 -14.60 8.66 -0.97
CA ASP A 250 -13.65 8.22 -1.98
C ASP A 250 -12.72 7.18 -1.33
N ILE A 251 -12.32 6.16 -2.10
CA ILE A 251 -11.51 5.04 -1.66
C ILE A 251 -10.56 4.69 -2.79
N THR A 252 -9.26 4.68 -2.47
CA THR A 252 -8.22 4.26 -3.39
C THR A 252 -7.47 3.04 -2.87
N GLY A 253 -6.74 2.37 -3.74
CA GLY A 253 -5.92 1.25 -3.34
C GLY A 253 -4.93 0.85 -4.42
N GLY A 254 -3.99 0.00 -4.07
CA GLY A 254 -3.04 -0.50 -5.03
C GLY A 254 -2.43 -1.83 -4.67
N ILE A 255 -1.61 -2.31 -5.59
CA ILE A 255 -0.84 -3.54 -5.45
C ILE A 255 0.64 -3.18 -5.41
N GLY A 256 1.38 -3.80 -4.51
CA GLY A 256 2.81 -3.57 -4.38
C GLY A 256 3.57 -4.80 -3.92
N GLU A 257 4.88 -4.66 -3.87
CA GLU A 257 5.80 -5.69 -3.40
C GLU A 257 6.88 -5.02 -2.54
N VAL A 258 7.11 -5.53 -1.33
CA VAL A 258 8.27 -5.17 -0.51
C VAL A 258 9.40 -6.14 -0.84
N LYS A 259 10.46 -5.62 -1.46
CA LYS A 259 11.65 -6.40 -1.83
C LYS A 259 12.70 -6.36 -0.75
N ASP A 260 13.44 -7.44 -0.59
CA ASP A 260 14.73 -7.37 0.09
C ASP A 260 15.70 -6.63 -0.84
N VAL A 261 16.08 -5.41 -0.48
CA VAL A 261 16.97 -4.56 -1.29
C VAL A 261 18.38 -4.70 -0.72
N PRO A 262 19.30 -5.45 -1.38
CA PRO A 262 20.61 -5.71 -0.83
C PRO A 262 21.41 -4.42 -0.66
N GLU A 263 22.12 -4.30 0.47
CA GLU A 263 23.18 -3.30 0.63
C GLU A 263 24.17 -3.40 -0.56
N PRO A 264 24.60 -2.28 -1.16
CA PRO A 264 25.66 -2.31 -2.16
C PRO A 264 26.95 -2.87 -1.54
N SER A 265 27.20 -4.16 -1.76
CA SER A 265 28.42 -4.88 -1.34
C SER A 265 29.71 -4.30 -1.97
N SER A 266 29.57 -3.33 -2.87
CA SER A 266 30.65 -2.54 -3.48
C SER A 266 31.40 -1.64 -2.49
N LEU A 267 30.81 -1.22 -1.37
CA LEU A 267 31.51 -0.40 -0.38
C LEU A 267 32.51 -1.20 0.47
N ILE A 268 32.17 -2.45 0.82
CA ILE A 268 33.06 -3.32 1.61
C ILE A 268 34.28 -3.77 0.78
N SER A 269 34.07 -4.03 -0.52
CA SER A 269 35.13 -4.44 -1.43
C SER A 269 36.13 -3.31 -1.73
N LEU A 270 35.69 -2.05 -1.77
CA LEU A 270 36.58 -0.89 -1.91
C LEU A 270 37.38 -0.58 -0.64
N VAL A 271 36.78 -0.73 0.55
CA VAL A 271 37.49 -0.54 1.83
C VAL A 271 38.53 -1.64 2.06
N THR A 272 38.21 -2.89 1.70
CA THR A 272 39.18 -4.00 1.81
C THR A 272 40.31 -3.90 0.79
N LEU A 273 40.06 -3.52 -0.47
CA LEU A 273 41.15 -3.26 -1.43
C LEU A 273 42.02 -2.07 -1.02
N GLY A 274 41.42 -1.01 -0.48
CA GLY A 274 42.13 0.18 0.01
C GLY A 274 43.09 -0.14 1.16
N LEU A 275 42.67 -0.98 2.10
CA LEU A 275 43.50 -1.45 3.22
C LEU A 275 44.63 -2.40 2.78
N VAL A 276 44.39 -3.26 1.78
CA VAL A 276 45.45 -4.11 1.21
C VAL A 276 46.51 -3.27 0.47
N CYS A 277 46.09 -2.25 -0.27
CA CYS A 277 47.03 -1.39 -1.01
C CYS A 277 47.85 -0.45 -0.10
N THR A 278 47.27 0.05 1.00
CA THR A 278 48.01 0.84 2.00
C THR A 278 48.92 -0.01 2.88
N GLY A 279 48.49 -1.21 3.26
CA GLY A 279 49.32 -2.18 3.99
C GLY A 279 50.55 -2.65 3.20
N LEU A 280 50.44 -2.79 1.87
CA LEU A 280 51.56 -3.15 0.99
C LEU A 280 52.55 -1.99 0.78
N ARG A 281 52.12 -0.73 0.85
CA ARG A 281 53.02 0.43 0.79
C ARG A 281 53.83 0.63 2.06
N LEU A 282 53.26 0.36 3.24
CA LEU A 282 53.98 0.49 4.51
C LEU A 282 55.06 -0.58 4.72
N ARG A 283 54.96 -1.74 4.05
CA ARG A 283 55.99 -2.79 4.09
C ARG A 283 57.22 -2.53 3.23
N LYS A 284 57.19 -1.54 2.33
CA LYS A 284 58.30 -1.24 1.40
C LYS A 284 59.26 -0.15 1.88
N SER A 285 59.06 0.41 3.07
CA SER A 285 59.86 1.53 3.61
C SER A 285 60.82 1.12 4.74
N VAL A 286 61.10 -0.17 4.91
CA VAL A 286 62.10 -0.69 5.87
C VAL A 286 63.09 -1.59 5.14
N VAL A 287 63.95 -1.00 4.31
CA VAL A 287 65.32 -1.46 3.97
C VAL A 287 66.13 -0.22 3.57
#